data_AF-A0AAV0C393-F1
#
_entry.id   AF-A0AAV0C393-F1
#
_cell.length_a   1.000
_cell.length_b   1.000
_cell.length_c   1.000
_cell.angle_alpha   90.00
_cell.angle_beta   90.00
_cell.angle_gamma   90.00
#
_symmetry.space_group_name_H-M   'P 1'
#
loop_
_entity.id
_entity.type
_entity.pdbx_description
1 polymer ?
#
loop_
_entity_poly.entity_id
_entity_poly.type
_entity_poly.pdbx_seq_one_letter_code
_entity_poly.pdbx_strand_id
1 'polypeptide(L)'
;MRPPGGILVPGENIIVTVFKFVEHPEKNEKPPLDKKSKVKFKILSLTIKKGADYVPELFEEQKDKATVERVLRVVFLDPERPSSALDKLKRQLAEADAATEAYKKPVVDTGPKVVGEGLVIDEWKERREKYLARQQIEEVESK
;
A
#
# COMPACT_ATOMS: atom_id res chain seq x y z
N MET A 1 4.97 6.25 -3.92
CA MET A 1 5.18 4.99 -3.19
C MET A 1 4.68 5.18 -1.76
N ARG A 2 3.97 4.22 -1.18
CA ARG A 2 3.43 4.31 0.18
C ARG A 2 3.56 2.97 0.92
N PRO A 3 4.23 2.92 2.09
CA PRO A 3 5.07 3.99 2.63
C PRO A 3 6.34 4.19 1.77
N PRO A 4 6.93 5.40 1.75
CA PRO A 4 8.17 5.66 1.01
C PRO A 4 9.42 5.07 1.68
N GLY A 5 9.34 4.75 2.97
CA GLY A 5 10.38 4.12 3.76
C GLY A 5 9.84 3.76 5.15
N GLY A 6 10.64 3.05 5.93
CA GLY A 6 10.30 2.61 7.28
C GLY A 6 11.37 1.70 7.87
N ILE A 7 11.17 1.29 9.12
CA ILE A 7 11.99 0.30 9.81
C ILE A 7 11.23 -1.01 9.84
N LEU A 8 11.94 -2.12 9.60
CA LEU A 8 11.41 -3.47 9.72
C LEU A 8 12.15 -4.19 10.84
N VAL A 9 11.40 -4.89 11.68
CA VAL A 9 12.02 -5.83 12.62
C VAL A 9 12.53 -7.07 11.88
N PRO A 10 13.55 -7.78 12.39
CA PRO A 10 14.03 -8.99 11.76
C PRO A 10 12.89 -10.02 11.55
N GLY A 11 12.71 -10.47 10.31
CA GLY A 11 11.65 -11.42 9.94
C GLY A 11 10.31 -10.77 9.56
N GLU A 12 10.17 -9.45 9.72
CA GLU A 12 8.99 -8.72 9.25
C GLU A 12 9.01 -8.50 7.74
N ASN A 13 7.83 -8.45 7.13
CA ASN A 13 7.64 -8.10 5.74
C ASN A 13 6.86 -6.80 5.62
N ILE A 14 7.03 -6.09 4.50
CA ILE A 14 6.29 -4.87 4.21
C ILE A 14 5.69 -4.92 2.82
N ILE A 15 4.43 -4.47 2.74
CA ILE A 15 3.75 -4.27 1.47
C ILE A 15 3.79 -2.80 1.14
N VAL A 16 4.36 -2.49 -0.03
CA VAL A 16 4.54 -1.12 -0.50
C VAL A 16 3.71 -0.91 -1.75
N THR A 17 2.79 0.06 -1.69
CA THR A 17 1.93 0.39 -2.83
C THR A 17 2.58 1.47 -3.69
N VAL A 18 2.64 1.21 -5.01
CA VAL A 18 3.23 2.13 -5.98
C VAL A 18 2.15 2.57 -6.96
N PHE A 19 1.80 3.85 -6.91
CA PHE A 19 0.91 4.48 -7.87
C PHE A 19 1.74 5.13 -8.98
N LYS A 20 1.35 4.89 -10.23
CA LYS A 20 1.80 5.68 -11.38
C LYS A 20 0.62 6.52 -11.84
N PHE A 21 0.73 7.83 -11.72
CA PHE A 21 -0.23 8.74 -12.36
C PHE A 21 0.03 8.68 -13.87
N VAL A 22 -0.98 8.24 -14.61
CA VAL A 22 -0.96 8.23 -16.08
C VAL A 22 -2.04 9.22 -16.48
N GLU A 23 -1.62 10.30 -17.14
CA GLU A 23 -2.55 11.23 -17.77
C GLU A 23 -3.29 10.47 -18.89
N HIS A 24 -4.62 10.62 -18.94
CA HIS A 24 -5.42 9.90 -19.93
C HIS A 24 -5.00 10.37 -21.32
N PRO A 25 -4.65 9.47 -22.26
CA PRO A 25 -4.30 9.88 -23.61
C PRO A 25 -5.54 10.50 -24.26
N GLU A 26 -5.51 11.81 -24.54
CA GLU A 26 -6.67 12.56 -25.04
C GLU A 26 -7.14 12.14 -26.44
N LYS A 27 -6.38 11.33 -27.19
CA LYS A 27 -6.79 10.80 -28.51
C LYS A 27 -5.88 9.68 -29.00
N ASN A 28 -6.43 8.46 -29.15
CA ASN A 28 -5.93 7.34 -29.99
C ASN A 28 -4.42 7.00 -29.96
N GLU A 29 -3.64 7.50 -29.00
CA GLU A 29 -2.29 6.99 -28.76
C GLU A 29 -2.42 5.68 -28.00
N LYS A 30 -2.19 4.57 -28.72
CA LYS A 30 -1.95 3.28 -28.09
C LYS A 30 -0.87 3.48 -27.03
N PRO A 31 -1.11 3.11 -25.76
CA PRO A 31 -0.08 3.19 -24.74
C PRO A 31 1.15 2.49 -25.30
N PRO A 32 2.36 3.08 -25.20
CA PRO A 32 3.56 2.49 -25.76
C PRO A 32 3.95 1.24 -24.96
N LEU A 33 3.24 0.15 -25.22
CA LEU A 33 3.31 -1.13 -24.54
C LEU A 33 4.65 -1.82 -24.78
N ASP A 34 5.28 -1.51 -25.93
CA ASP A 34 6.58 -2.03 -26.35
C ASP A 34 7.78 -1.19 -25.89
N LYS A 35 7.55 -0.03 -25.24
CA LYS A 35 8.67 0.72 -24.66
C LYS A 35 9.11 -0.01 -23.39
N LYS A 36 10.14 -0.86 -23.51
CA LYS A 36 10.95 -1.36 -22.40
C LYS A 36 11.14 -0.21 -21.40
N SER A 37 10.43 -0.25 -20.27
CA SER A 37 10.46 0.91 -19.39
C SER A 37 11.88 1.14 -18.91
N LYS A 38 12.34 2.39 -19.01
CA LYS A 38 13.58 2.84 -18.38
C LYS A 38 13.37 3.13 -16.89
N VAL A 39 12.13 2.99 -16.40
CA VAL A 39 11.76 3.23 -15.01
C VAL A 39 12.31 2.08 -14.17
N LYS A 40 13.01 2.46 -13.11
CA LYS A 40 13.60 1.55 -12.13
C LYS A 40 13.18 2.00 -10.73
N PHE A 41 12.98 1.03 -9.84
CA PHE A 41 12.85 1.29 -8.42
C PHE A 41 14.12 0.84 -7.73
N LYS A 42 14.72 1.72 -6.94
CA LYS A 42 15.88 1.41 -6.12
C LYS A 42 15.41 1.29 -4.67
N ILE A 43 15.58 0.11 -4.09
CA ILE A 43 15.33 -0.16 -2.68
C ILE A 43 16.70 -0.22 -2.00
N LEU A 44 16.90 0.64 -1.02
CA LEU A 44 18.10 0.67 -0.20
C LEU A 44 17.73 0.23 1.22
N SER A 45 18.58 -0.56 1.86
CA SER A 45 18.41 -0.94 3.25
C SER A 45 19.70 -0.71 4.04
N LEU A 46 19.53 -0.22 5.26
CA LEU A 46 20.60 0.04 6.21
C LEU A 46 20.32 -0.77 7.48
N THR A 47 21.37 -1.37 8.05
CA THR A 47 21.27 -1.98 9.37
C THR A 47 21.35 -0.89 10.42
N ILE A 48 20.32 -0.76 11.25
CA ILE A 48 20.27 0.21 12.35
C ILE A 48 20.48 -0.48 13.70
N LYS A 49 20.87 0.30 14.71
CA LYS A 49 20.92 -0.19 16.10
C LYS A 49 19.50 -0.29 16.67
N LYS A 50 19.30 -1.19 17.63
CA LYS A 50 18.02 -1.36 18.32
C LYS A 50 17.60 -0.05 19.00
N GLY A 51 16.33 0.33 18.84
CA GLY A 51 15.77 1.54 19.47
C GLY A 51 16.00 2.84 18.70
N ALA A 52 16.46 2.77 17.45
CA ALA A 52 16.47 3.93 16.56
C ALA A 52 15.09 4.14 15.93
N ASP A 53 14.64 5.39 15.89
CA ASP A 53 13.42 5.79 15.20
C ASP A 53 13.67 6.02 13.70
N TYR A 54 12.62 5.84 12.90
CA TYR A 54 12.70 6.11 11.47
C TYR A 54 12.68 7.62 11.23
N VAL A 55 13.83 8.15 10.83
CA VAL A 55 14.02 9.56 10.46
C VAL A 55 14.58 9.57 9.03
N PRO A 56 13.81 10.02 8.02
CA PRO A 56 14.25 10.06 6.62
C PRO A 56 15.60 10.78 6.41
N GLU A 57 15.84 11.84 7.18
CA GLU A 57 17.06 12.64 7.13
C GLU A 57 18.29 11.83 7.54
N LEU A 58 18.17 11.01 8.60
CA LEU A 58 19.23 10.13 9.08
C LEU A 58 19.61 9.06 8.04
N PHE A 59 18.61 8.63 7.26
CA PHE A 59 18.84 7.71 6.17
C PHE A 59 19.66 8.36 5.05
N GLU A 60 19.36 9.61 4.67
CA GLU A 60 20.09 10.33 3.62
C GLU A 60 21.56 10.58 3.98
N GLU A 61 21.86 10.90 5.24
CA GLU A 61 23.24 11.06 5.72
C GLU A 61 24.05 9.75 5.66
N GLN A 62 23.38 8.61 5.84
CA GLN A 62 24.01 7.30 5.92
C GLN A 62 23.80 6.46 4.66
N LYS A 63 23.20 7.01 3.61
CA LYS A 63 22.88 6.26 2.38
C LYS A 63 24.11 5.68 1.70
N ASP A 64 25.26 6.32 1.82
CA ASP A 64 26.53 5.83 1.27
C ASP A 64 27.07 4.62 2.06
N LYS A 65 26.55 4.39 3.27
CA LYS A 65 26.80 3.21 4.10
C LYS A 65 25.72 2.14 3.94
N ALA A 66 24.79 2.32 2.99
CA ALA A 66 23.70 1.37 2.78
C ALA A 66 24.27 -0.03 2.55
N THR A 67 23.74 -0.99 3.31
CA THR A 67 24.29 -2.34 3.36
C THR A 67 23.84 -3.15 2.15
N VAL A 68 22.63 -2.88 1.64
CA VAL A 68 22.08 -3.58 0.48
C VAL A 68 21.37 -2.60 -0.43
N GLU A 69 21.71 -2.66 -1.71
CA GLU A 69 21.00 -1.98 -2.79
C GLU A 69 20.34 -3.00 -3.70
N ARG A 70 19.04 -2.83 -3.96
CA ARG A 70 18.28 -3.63 -4.93
C ARG A 70 17.61 -2.74 -5.95
N VAL A 71 17.93 -2.94 -7.22
CA VAL A 71 17.32 -2.21 -8.33
C VAL A 71 16.34 -3.12 -9.06
N LEU A 72 15.06 -2.75 -9.01
CA LEU A 72 13.96 -3.42 -9.69
C LEU A 72 13.65 -2.71 -11.00
N ARG A 73 13.32 -3.48 -12.04
CA ARG A 73 12.88 -2.95 -13.33
C ARG A 73 11.36 -3.00 -13.42
N VAL A 74 10.75 -1.92 -13.90
CA VAL A 74 9.30 -1.88 -14.13
C VAL A 74 8.97 -2.50 -15.47
N VAL A 75 8.03 -3.45 -15.46
CA VAL A 75 7.46 -4.08 -16.65
C VAL A 75 6.00 -3.67 -16.74
N PHE A 76 5.61 -3.06 -17.86
CA PHE A 76 4.21 -2.76 -18.14
C PHE A 76 3.59 -3.96 -18.83
N LEU A 77 2.40 -4.36 -18.37
CA LEU A 77 1.66 -5.49 -18.91
C LEU A 77 0.31 -4.97 -19.40
N ASP A 78 -0.15 -5.54 -20.51
CA ASP A 78 -1.49 -5.31 -21.03
C ASP A 78 -2.45 -6.31 -20.38
N PRO A 79 -3.51 -5.86 -19.69
CA PRO A 79 -4.47 -6.75 -19.07
C PRO A 79 -5.28 -7.57 -20.08
N GLU A 80 -5.44 -7.10 -21.33
CA GLU A 80 -6.22 -7.78 -22.37
C GLU A 80 -5.42 -8.86 -23.08
N ARG A 81 -4.08 -8.79 -23.02
CA ARG A 81 -3.18 -9.73 -23.67
C ARG A 81 -2.63 -10.77 -22.67
N PRO A 82 -2.99 -12.06 -22.80
CA PRO A 82 -2.43 -13.09 -21.93
C PRO A 82 -0.91 -13.18 -22.12
N SER A 83 -0.19 -13.26 -21.01
CA SER A 83 1.27 -13.41 -20.99
C SER A 83 1.72 -14.12 -19.72
N SER A 84 2.81 -14.87 -19.80
CA SER A 84 3.38 -15.57 -18.64
C SER A 84 3.76 -14.62 -17.50
N ALA A 85 4.14 -13.38 -17.81
CA ALA A 85 4.41 -12.33 -16.84
C ALA A 85 3.15 -11.88 -16.09
N LEU A 86 2.01 -11.81 -16.79
CA LEU A 86 0.71 -11.46 -16.20
C LEU A 86 0.20 -12.59 -15.30
N ASP A 87 0.35 -13.85 -15.72
CA ASP A 87 0.01 -14.99 -14.87
C ASP A 87 0.86 -15.06 -13.60
N LYS A 88 2.16 -14.78 -13.74
CA LYS A 88 3.07 -14.67 -12.60
C LYS A 88 2.64 -13.56 -11.65
N LEU A 89 2.31 -12.37 -12.17
CA LEU A 89 1.85 -11.24 -11.36
C LEU A 89 0.58 -11.59 -10.57
N LYS A 90 -0.42 -12.20 -11.21
CA LYS A 90 -1.65 -12.62 -10.54
C LYS A 90 -1.39 -13.59 -9.38
N ARG A 91 -0.48 -14.57 -9.57
CA ARG A 91 -0.09 -15.50 -8.49
C ARG A 91 0.57 -14.77 -7.32
N GLN A 92 1.47 -13.84 -7.60
CA GLN A 92 2.17 -13.06 -6.57
C GLN A 92 1.23 -12.15 -5.80
N LEU A 93 0.23 -11.55 -6.46
CA LEU A 93 -0.82 -10.78 -5.80
C LEU A 93 -1.64 -11.67 -4.87
N ALA A 94 -2.08 -12.84 -5.33
CA ALA A 94 -2.83 -13.78 -4.49
C ALA A 94 -2.02 -14.27 -3.28
N GLU A 95 -0.72 -14.50 -3.44
CA GLU A 95 0.18 -14.84 -2.33
C GLU A 95 0.33 -13.69 -1.33
N ALA A 96 0.50 -12.46 -1.83
CA ALA A 96 0.59 -11.28 -0.99
C ALA A 96 -0.70 -11.05 -0.20
N ASP A 97 -1.86 -11.14 -0.86
CA ASP A 97 -3.18 -11.04 -0.23
C ASP A 97 -3.35 -12.10 0.86
N ALA A 98 -3.01 -13.37 0.56
CA ALA A 98 -3.04 -14.46 1.54
C ALA A 98 -2.09 -14.23 2.72
N ALA A 99 -0.90 -13.67 2.50
CA ALA A 99 0.04 -13.33 3.57
C ALA A 99 -0.52 -12.23 4.49
N THR A 100 -1.20 -11.22 3.92
CA THR A 100 -1.91 -10.20 4.71
C THR A 100 -3.08 -10.79 5.50
N GLU A 101 -3.86 -11.70 4.93
CA GLU A 101 -4.95 -12.36 5.64
C GLU A 101 -4.43 -13.30 6.75
N ALA A 102 -3.27 -13.93 6.53
CA ALA A 102 -2.59 -14.70 7.58
C ALA A 102 -2.11 -13.81 8.74
N TYR A 103 -1.68 -12.57 8.47
CA TYR A 103 -1.34 -11.59 9.49
C TYR A 103 -2.57 -11.04 10.24
N LYS A 104 -3.78 -11.17 9.68
CA LYS A 104 -5.05 -10.81 10.32
C LYS A 104 -5.69 -11.93 11.15
N LYS A 105 -5.11 -13.13 11.23
CA LYS A 105 -5.64 -14.15 12.14
C LYS A 105 -5.55 -13.64 13.58
N PRO A 106 -6.64 -13.75 14.37
CA PRO A 106 -6.70 -13.12 15.69
C PRO A 106 -5.65 -13.76 16.59
N VAL A 107 -4.84 -12.90 17.20
CA VAL A 107 -4.20 -13.22 18.48
C VAL A 107 -5.30 -13.76 19.37
N VAL A 108 -5.16 -15.02 19.77
CA VAL A 108 -6.03 -15.70 20.73
C VAL A 108 -6.20 -14.77 21.94
N ASP A 109 -7.47 -14.40 22.17
CA ASP A 109 -7.94 -13.74 23.36
C ASP A 109 -7.67 -14.65 24.57
N THR A 110 -6.62 -14.33 25.32
CA THR A 110 -6.37 -14.85 26.68
C THR A 110 -6.16 -13.69 27.66
N GLY A 111 -7.19 -12.83 27.81
CA GLY A 111 -7.59 -12.06 29.02
C GLY A 111 -6.60 -11.12 29.75
N PRO A 112 -7.04 -10.33 30.77
CA PRO A 112 -8.21 -9.45 30.81
C PRO A 112 -7.87 -7.95 31.07
N LYS A 113 -8.60 -7.09 30.34
CA LYS A 113 -9.13 -5.74 30.69
C LYS A 113 -8.25 -4.47 30.82
N VAL A 114 -8.67 -3.48 30.01
CA VAL A 114 -8.64 -2.01 30.15
C VAL A 114 -7.32 -1.29 29.88
N VAL A 115 -7.30 -0.47 28.81
CA VAL A 115 -7.09 1.00 28.84
C VAL A 115 -7.48 1.58 27.47
N GLY A 116 -8.56 2.38 27.46
CA GLY A 116 -8.75 3.52 26.56
C GLY A 116 -8.91 3.30 25.05
N GLU A 117 -9.92 2.55 24.61
CA GLU A 117 -10.31 2.50 23.20
C GLU A 117 -11.13 3.75 22.81
N GLY A 118 -10.45 4.78 22.32
CA GLY A 118 -11.06 5.92 21.65
C GLY A 118 -11.61 5.48 20.29
N LEU A 119 -12.92 5.21 20.29
CA LEU A 119 -13.79 4.80 19.19
C LEU A 119 -13.89 5.86 18.05
N VAL A 120 -12.82 6.12 17.32
CA VAL A 120 -12.85 7.02 16.14
C VAL A 120 -13.66 6.40 14.98
N ILE A 121 -13.85 5.08 14.99
CA ILE A 121 -14.58 4.34 13.94
C ILE A 121 -16.10 4.53 14.07
N ASP A 122 -16.63 4.61 15.29
CA ASP A 122 -18.09 4.73 15.50
C ASP A 122 -18.62 6.14 15.21
N GLU A 123 -17.88 7.20 15.56
CA GLU A 123 -18.33 8.58 15.31
C GLU A 123 -18.44 8.92 13.82
N TRP A 124 -17.62 8.30 12.97
CA TRP A 124 -17.64 8.54 11.52
C TRP A 124 -18.80 7.81 10.83
N LYS A 125 -19.14 6.62 11.33
CA LYS A 125 -20.30 5.86 10.89
C LYS A 125 -21.60 6.56 11.28
N GLU A 126 -21.68 7.05 12.52
CA GLU A 126 -22.85 7.77 13.02
C GLU A 126 -23.08 9.09 12.26
N ARG A 127 -22.01 9.82 11.91
CA ARG A 127 -22.12 11.01 11.03
C ARG A 127 -22.65 10.66 9.64
N ARG A 128 -22.17 9.55 9.04
CA ARG A 128 -22.62 9.11 7.71
C ARG A 128 -24.11 8.75 7.72
N GLU A 129 -24.56 7.99 8.71
CA GLU A 129 -25.98 7.63 8.86
C GLU A 129 -26.86 8.84 9.15
N LYS A 130 -26.40 9.79 9.97
CA LYS A 130 -27.14 11.02 10.27
C LYS A 130 -27.30 11.96 9.06
N TYR A 131 -26.34 11.97 8.14
CA TYR A 131 -26.47 12.70 6.86
C TYR A 131 -27.43 12.01 5.89
N LEU A 132 -27.37 10.68 5.78
CA LEU A 132 -28.28 9.91 4.93
C LEU A 132 -29.73 9.97 5.42
N ALA A 133 -29.95 9.95 6.73
CA ALA A 133 -31.28 10.10 7.32
C ALA A 133 -31.89 11.48 7.05
N ARG A 134 -31.07 12.54 7.01
CA ARG A 134 -31.54 13.89 6.65
C ARG A 134 -31.92 14.01 5.18
N GLN A 135 -31.14 13.40 4.27
CA GLN A 135 -31.48 13.37 2.85
C GLN A 135 -32.81 12.64 2.56
N GLN A 136 -33.07 11.52 3.25
CA GLN A 136 -34.31 10.76 3.04
C GLN A 136 -35.56 11.46 3.61
N ILE A 137 -35.41 12.39 4.56
CA ILE A 137 -36.53 13.18 5.09
C ILE A 137 -36.83 14.38 4.17
N GLU A 138 -35.80 15.05 3.65
CA GLU A 138 -35.95 16.22 2.76
C GLU A 138 -36.49 15.85 1.37
N GLU A 139 -36.25 14.62 0.89
CA GLU A 139 -36.81 14.10 -0.38
C GLU A 139 -38.31 13.73 -0.29
N VAL A 140 -38.84 13.54 0.93
CA VAL A 140 -40.26 13.19 1.15
C VAL A 140 -41.16 14.41 1.40
N GLU A 141 -40.59 15.56 1.78
CA GLU A 141 -41.34 16.82 2.02
C GLU A 141 -41.55 17.71 0.78
N SER A 142 -40.97 17.39 -0.38
CA SER A 142 -41.12 18.16 -1.64
C SER A 142 -42.12 17.55 -2.65
N LYS A 143 -43.16 16.84 -2.20
CA LYS A 143 -44.21 16.32 -3.09
C LYS A 143 -45.62 16.66 -2.63
#